data_AF-A0A7S3K470-F1
#
_entry.id   AF-A0A7S3K470-F1
#
_cell.length_a   1.000
_cell.length_b   1.000
_cell.length_c   1.000
_cell.angle_alpha   90.00
_cell.angle_beta   90.00
_cell.angle_gamma   90.00
#
_symmetry.space_group_name_H-M   'P 1'
#
loop_
_entity.id
_entity.type
_entity.pdbx_description
1 polymer ?
#
loop_
_entity_poly.entity_id
_entity_poly.type
_entity_poly.pdbx_seq_one_letter_code
_entity_poly.pdbx_strand_id
1 'polypeptide(L)'
;VMVLRNVIILAQSGLVLFAKEFMHSVAQPRLLGSLLTAMTEFSALATGMKPTFIELSSLAVTFVHDDTVKVFCALVHDRNDSASFGQLIASEILTAFVDEYSPDRLRSTASSGHNLRDFGSFDAKIAAIVQHSIRPVLQKLDAQPGVIQSLLLTEENIVQAGVGEIDQFAILANNAAIFCYSDVILNLVNQNDSTKHIIFDDELGLRRTLLWRIEDCVLIVYLSTQVASPIYADALDLAEQSRSLIAQVLAFMRTSGASFRRSTANASTSSKKATRKVESNNR
;
A
#
# COMPACT_ATOMS: atom_id res chain seq x y z
N VAL A 1 9.86 -3.66 -13.01
CA VAL A 1 8.99 -4.48 -12.13
C VAL A 1 9.31 -4.06 -10.72
N MET A 2 8.29 -3.63 -9.98
CA MET A 2 8.35 -3.06 -8.63
C MET A 2 8.06 -4.16 -7.62
N VAL A 3 8.86 -4.29 -6.57
CA VAL A 3 8.77 -5.44 -5.66
C VAL A 3 9.12 -5.05 -4.22
N LEU A 4 8.13 -5.18 -3.32
CA LEU A 4 8.44 -5.30 -1.89
C LEU A 4 9.29 -6.57 -1.68
N ARG A 5 10.32 -6.46 -0.86
CA ARG A 5 11.26 -7.55 -0.60
C ARG A 5 11.08 -8.13 0.78
N ASN A 6 11.03 -7.27 1.79
CA ASN A 6 10.84 -7.66 3.17
C ASN A 6 9.99 -6.64 3.92
N VAL A 7 9.13 -7.13 4.79
CA VAL A 7 8.51 -6.35 5.87
C VAL A 7 9.06 -6.89 7.17
N ILE A 8 9.54 -6.02 8.05
CA ILE A 8 10.04 -6.40 9.37
C ILE A 8 9.44 -5.46 10.40
N ILE A 9 8.78 -6.01 11.41
CA ILE A 9 8.27 -5.26 12.57
C ILE A 9 9.15 -5.60 13.76
N LEU A 10 9.68 -4.55 14.38
CA LEU A 10 10.70 -4.61 15.42
C LEU A 10 10.17 -3.92 16.67
N ALA A 11 10.45 -4.51 17.83
CA ALA A 11 10.39 -3.78 19.08
C ALA A 11 11.56 -2.79 19.17
N GLN A 12 11.43 -1.76 20.00
CA GLN A 12 12.51 -0.80 20.25
C GLN A 12 13.79 -1.48 20.75
N SER A 13 13.69 -2.63 21.43
CA SER A 13 14.84 -3.45 21.86
C SER A 13 15.60 -4.16 20.71
N GLY A 14 15.09 -4.08 19.48
CA GLY A 14 15.63 -4.81 18.32
C GLY A 14 15.16 -6.25 18.20
N LEU A 15 14.25 -6.69 19.07
CA LEU A 15 13.55 -7.97 18.91
C LEU A 15 12.66 -7.92 17.66
N VAL A 16 12.85 -8.89 16.75
CA VAL A 16 11.97 -9.07 15.59
C VAL A 16 10.65 -9.69 16.03
N LEU A 17 9.57 -8.92 15.97
CA LEU A 17 8.22 -9.37 16.31
C LEU A 17 7.57 -10.09 15.13
N PHE A 18 7.75 -9.55 13.93
CA PHE A 18 7.21 -10.12 12.69
C PHE A 18 8.19 -9.88 11.54
N ALA A 19 8.30 -10.86 10.65
CA ALA A 19 9.04 -10.72 9.41
C ALA A 19 8.33 -11.48 8.29
N LYS A 20 8.15 -10.83 7.15
CA LYS A 20 7.62 -11.42 5.93
C LYS A 20 8.57 -11.16 4.78
N GLU A 21 8.94 -12.24 4.12
CA GLU A 21 9.73 -12.22 2.90
C GLU A 21 8.79 -12.30 1.69
N PHE A 22 9.05 -11.49 0.68
CA PHE A 22 8.31 -11.47 -0.58
C PHE A 22 9.20 -12.03 -1.70
N MET A 23 9.40 -11.31 -2.81
CA MET A 23 10.35 -11.73 -3.84
C MET A 23 11.72 -11.09 -3.63
N HIS A 24 12.77 -11.83 -3.99
CA HIS A 24 14.16 -11.37 -3.89
C HIS A 24 14.52 -10.83 -2.49
N SER A 25 14.12 -11.57 -1.45
CA SER A 25 14.34 -11.20 -0.06
C SER A 25 15.83 -11.06 0.26
N VAL A 26 16.13 -10.06 1.08
CA VAL A 26 17.43 -9.93 1.74
C VAL A 26 17.58 -11.08 2.73
N ALA A 27 18.69 -11.82 2.62
CA ALA A 27 18.97 -12.96 3.48
C ALA A 27 19.09 -12.55 4.97
N GLN A 28 18.57 -13.39 5.86
CA GLN A 28 18.67 -13.30 7.33
C GLN A 28 18.03 -12.04 7.97
N PRO A 29 16.68 -11.97 8.03
CA PRO A 29 15.95 -10.87 8.67
C PRO A 29 16.35 -10.58 10.13
N ARG A 30 16.87 -11.59 10.84
CA ARG A 30 17.34 -11.46 12.24
C ARG A 30 18.57 -10.57 12.37
N LEU A 31 19.52 -10.65 11.44
CA LEU A 31 20.69 -9.76 11.43
C LEU A 31 20.30 -8.34 11.02
N LEU A 32 19.28 -8.22 10.17
CA LEU A 32 18.77 -6.93 9.75
C LEU A 32 18.08 -6.20 10.92
N GLY A 33 17.36 -6.92 11.79
CA GLY A 33 16.70 -6.31 12.95
C GLY A 33 17.64 -5.55 13.89
N SER A 34 18.73 -6.16 14.34
CA SER A 34 19.70 -5.51 15.23
C SER A 34 20.42 -4.34 14.56
N LEU A 35 20.75 -4.48 13.27
CA LEU A 35 21.36 -3.41 12.49
C LEU A 35 20.43 -2.20 12.36
N LEU A 36 19.17 -2.41 11.98
CA LEU A 36 18.18 -1.33 11.81
C LEU A 36 17.90 -0.61 13.13
N THR A 37 17.85 -1.34 14.25
CA THR A 37 17.71 -0.73 15.58
C THR A 37 18.93 0.11 15.93
N ALA A 38 20.14 -0.42 15.75
CA ALA A 38 21.38 0.32 16.00
C ALA A 38 21.44 1.60 15.16
N MET A 39 21.09 1.53 13.88
CA MET A 39 21.02 2.71 13.00
C MET A 39 20.01 3.74 13.49
N THR A 40 18.84 3.29 13.96
CA THR A 40 17.80 4.17 14.51
C THR A 40 18.29 4.86 15.79
N GLU A 41 18.92 4.13 16.70
CA GLU A 41 19.48 4.66 17.94
C GLU A 41 20.62 5.64 17.68
N PHE A 42 21.60 5.28 16.85
CA PHE A 42 22.73 6.16 16.53
C PHE A 42 22.30 7.41 15.78
N SER A 43 21.33 7.30 14.86
CA SER A 43 20.75 8.47 14.19
C SER A 43 20.11 9.42 15.21
N ALA A 44 19.30 8.87 16.13
CA ALA A 44 18.64 9.66 17.17
C ALA A 44 19.66 10.33 18.10
N LEU A 45 20.74 9.63 18.48
CA LEU A 45 21.81 10.18 19.31
C LEU A 45 22.60 11.28 18.60
N ALA A 46 22.90 11.10 17.31
CA ALA A 46 23.72 12.03 16.54
C ALA A 46 22.96 13.28 16.09
N THR A 47 21.67 13.15 15.76
CA THR A 47 20.89 14.20 15.08
C THR A 47 19.63 14.64 15.86
N GLY A 48 19.25 13.91 16.90
CA GLY A 48 17.94 14.06 17.54
C GLY A 48 16.78 13.44 16.74
N MET A 49 17.04 12.86 15.56
CA MET A 49 16.01 12.38 14.63
C MET A 49 16.19 10.90 14.29
N LYS A 50 15.07 10.19 14.14
CA LYS A 50 15.04 8.80 13.67
C LYS A 50 15.01 8.76 12.14
N PRO A 51 15.61 7.75 11.50
CA PRO A 51 15.51 7.57 10.07
C PRO A 51 14.07 7.26 9.68
N THR A 52 13.63 7.83 8.56
CA THR A 52 12.34 7.55 7.90
C THR A 52 12.53 6.87 6.55
N PHE A 53 13.65 7.16 5.87
CA PHE A 53 13.97 6.59 4.56
C PHE A 53 15.48 6.45 4.37
N ILE A 54 15.91 5.33 3.79
CA ILE A 54 17.30 5.07 3.40
C ILE A 54 17.30 4.54 1.97
N GLU A 55 17.96 5.25 1.07
CA GLU A 55 18.19 4.81 -0.30
C GLU A 55 19.56 4.14 -0.42
N LEU A 56 19.58 2.96 -1.04
CA LEU A 56 20.78 2.20 -1.38
C LEU A 56 20.88 2.08 -2.91
N SER A 57 21.96 1.48 -3.40
CA SER A 57 22.23 1.36 -4.84
C SER A 57 21.11 0.67 -5.65
N SER A 58 20.50 -0.37 -5.07
CA SER A 58 19.43 -1.16 -5.71
C SER A 58 18.16 -1.29 -4.86
N LEU A 59 18.19 -0.83 -3.61
CA LEU A 59 17.14 -1.02 -2.61
C LEU A 59 16.80 0.29 -1.94
N ALA A 60 15.64 0.34 -1.32
CA ALA A 60 15.29 1.37 -0.35
C ALA A 60 14.67 0.75 0.90
N VAL A 61 14.84 1.42 2.04
CA VAL A 61 14.29 1.02 3.33
C VAL A 61 13.47 2.17 3.88
N THR A 62 12.17 1.96 4.05
CA THR A 62 11.27 2.91 4.69
C THR A 62 11.01 2.50 6.14
N PHE A 63 11.05 3.47 7.05
CA PHE A 63 10.84 3.28 8.48
C PHE A 63 9.61 4.03 8.96
N VAL A 64 8.73 3.34 9.67
CA VAL A 64 7.58 3.94 10.36
C VAL A 64 7.64 3.55 11.81
N HIS A 65 7.55 4.53 12.71
CA HIS A 65 7.72 4.32 14.15
C HIS A 65 6.39 4.58 14.87
N ASP A 66 6.06 3.72 15.82
CA ASP A 66 5.03 3.98 16.81
C ASP A 66 5.69 4.12 18.19
N ASP A 67 5.84 5.37 18.62
CA ASP A 67 6.45 5.71 19.89
C ASP A 67 5.57 5.48 21.12
N THR A 68 4.29 5.18 20.93
CA THR A 68 3.35 4.88 22.02
C THR A 68 3.50 3.43 22.45
N VAL A 69 3.61 2.51 21.49
CA VAL A 69 3.78 1.07 21.75
C VAL A 69 5.23 0.59 21.63
N LYS A 70 6.17 1.49 21.26
CA LYS A 70 7.61 1.20 21.15
C LYS A 70 7.94 0.13 20.13
N VAL A 71 7.28 0.17 18.99
CA VAL A 71 7.54 -0.69 17.83
C VAL A 71 7.77 0.16 16.59
N PHE A 72 8.46 -0.40 15.60
CA PHE A 72 8.59 0.23 14.29
C PHE A 72 8.57 -0.81 13.18
N CYS A 73 8.08 -0.40 12.01
CA CYS A 73 8.08 -1.19 10.79
C CYS A 73 9.22 -0.69 9.89
N ALA A 74 10.04 -1.63 9.41
CA ALA A 74 11.00 -1.42 8.34
C ALA A 74 10.55 -2.19 7.10
N LEU A 75 10.30 -1.45 6.03
CA LEU A 75 9.91 -1.98 4.73
C LEU A 75 11.07 -1.87 3.76
N VAL A 76 11.56 -3.01 3.28
CA VAL A 76 12.58 -3.08 2.23
C VAL A 76 11.87 -3.26 0.89
N HIS A 77 12.14 -2.34 -0.04
CA HIS A 77 11.53 -2.30 -1.36
C HIS A 77 12.55 -1.92 -2.43
N ASP A 78 12.16 -1.97 -3.70
CA ASP A 78 13.07 -1.59 -4.78
C ASP A 78 13.27 -0.07 -4.78
N ARG A 79 14.47 0.36 -5.19
CA ARG A 79 14.83 1.78 -5.29
C ARG A 79 13.89 2.56 -6.23
N ASN A 80 13.33 1.89 -7.24
CA ASN A 80 12.42 2.50 -8.20
C ASN A 80 11.03 2.78 -7.60
N ASP A 81 10.71 2.20 -6.44
CA ASP A 81 9.46 2.46 -5.74
C ASP A 81 9.58 3.81 -5.02
N SER A 82 8.53 4.62 -5.08
CA SER A 82 8.57 5.95 -4.47
C SER A 82 8.66 5.86 -2.94
N ALA A 83 9.35 6.81 -2.30
CA ALA A 83 9.38 6.90 -0.83
C ALA A 83 7.97 7.01 -0.23
N SER A 84 7.04 7.69 -0.93
CA SER A 84 5.64 7.79 -0.54
C SER A 84 4.91 6.44 -0.57
N PHE A 85 5.23 5.57 -1.54
CA PHE A 85 4.71 4.20 -1.58
C PHE A 85 5.22 3.37 -0.41
N GLY A 86 6.54 3.41 -0.16
CA GLY A 86 7.12 2.72 0.99
C GLY A 86 6.48 3.18 2.30
N GLN A 87 6.28 4.49 2.45
CA GLN A 87 5.67 5.08 3.63
C GLN A 87 4.21 4.65 3.81
N LEU A 88 3.40 4.70 2.75
CA LEU A 88 2.00 4.29 2.78
C LEU A 88 1.89 2.82 3.25
N ILE A 89 2.60 1.92 2.59
CA ILE A 89 2.50 0.49 2.88
C ILE A 89 3.02 0.17 4.29
N ALA A 90 4.16 0.74 4.67
CA ALA A 90 4.72 0.50 6.00
C ALA A 90 3.83 1.06 7.13
N SER A 91 3.20 2.22 6.91
CA SER A 91 2.24 2.80 7.86
C SER A 91 1.01 1.92 8.02
N GLU A 92 0.36 1.50 6.93
CA GLU A 92 -0.83 0.65 7.00
C GLU A 92 -0.54 -0.71 7.65
N ILE A 93 0.61 -1.30 7.35
CA ILE A 93 1.06 -2.55 7.98
C ILE A 93 1.27 -2.36 9.49
N LEU A 94 1.95 -1.28 9.90
CA LEU A 94 2.23 -1.03 11.30
C LEU A 94 0.95 -0.75 12.08
N THR A 95 0.07 0.11 11.56
CA THR A 95 -1.22 0.42 12.17
C THR A 95 -2.06 -0.84 12.35
N ALA A 96 -2.23 -1.64 11.29
CA ALA A 96 -2.98 -2.89 11.38
C ALA A 96 -2.36 -3.89 12.39
N PHE A 97 -1.04 -3.91 12.52
CA PHE A 97 -0.35 -4.75 13.50
C PHE A 97 -0.62 -4.29 14.94
N VAL A 98 -0.53 -2.99 15.20
CA VAL A 98 -0.79 -2.40 16.53
C VAL A 98 -2.26 -2.53 16.92
N ASP A 99 -3.18 -2.38 15.97
CA ASP A 99 -4.61 -2.55 16.22
C ASP A 99 -4.98 -4.00 16.54
N GLU A 100 -4.32 -4.97 15.89
CA GLU A 100 -4.58 -6.39 16.11
C GLU A 100 -4.02 -6.90 17.45
N TYR A 101 -2.84 -6.42 17.84
CA TYR A 101 -2.15 -6.90 19.02
C TYR A 101 -2.16 -5.83 20.11
N SER A 102 -2.81 -6.14 21.24
CA SER A 102 -2.96 -5.17 22.32
C SER A 102 -1.63 -4.52 22.72
N PRO A 103 -1.62 -3.20 23.01
CA PRO A 103 -0.43 -2.48 23.47
C PRO A 103 0.31 -3.18 24.61
N ASP A 104 -0.43 -3.80 25.53
CA ASP A 104 0.14 -4.53 26.67
C ASP A 104 0.88 -5.79 26.24
N ARG A 105 0.38 -6.49 25.22
CA ARG A 105 1.05 -7.66 24.63
C ARG A 105 2.31 -7.23 23.88
N LEU A 106 2.27 -6.12 23.14
CA LEU A 106 3.44 -5.59 22.43
C LEU A 106 4.54 -5.08 23.40
N ARG A 107 4.13 -4.46 24.51
CA ARG A 107 5.07 -3.98 25.55
C ARG A 107 5.66 -5.12 26.38
N SER A 108 4.86 -6.13 26.74
CA SER A 108 5.33 -7.27 27.55
C SER A 108 6.17 -8.28 26.75
N THR A 109 5.96 -8.38 25.44
CA THR A 109 6.80 -9.21 24.56
C THR A 109 8.21 -8.65 24.40
N ALA A 110 8.38 -7.33 24.48
CA ALA A 110 9.68 -6.68 24.54
C ALA A 110 10.48 -6.99 25.82
N SER A 111 9.82 -7.37 26.92
CA SER A 111 10.46 -7.70 28.20
C SER A 111 10.58 -9.20 28.51
N SER A 112 9.81 -10.07 27.83
CA SER A 112 9.65 -11.48 28.24
C SER A 112 10.15 -12.54 27.25
N GLY A 113 10.87 -12.16 26.18
CA GLY A 113 11.53 -13.14 25.28
C GLY A 113 10.58 -13.95 24.39
N HIS A 114 9.41 -13.40 24.07
CA HIS A 114 8.42 -14.04 23.19
C HIS A 114 8.94 -14.20 21.75
N ASN A 115 8.58 -15.31 21.12
CA ASN A 115 9.15 -15.76 19.85
C ASN A 115 8.39 -15.18 18.64
N LEU A 116 9.08 -15.02 17.50
CA LEU A 116 8.54 -14.74 16.15
C LEU A 116 7.25 -15.50 15.77
N ARG A 117 6.98 -16.65 16.42
CA ARG A 117 5.81 -17.49 16.14
C ARG A 117 4.51 -16.90 16.67
N ASP A 118 4.57 -16.01 17.65
CA ASP A 118 3.40 -15.49 18.36
C ASP A 118 2.56 -14.53 17.49
N PHE A 119 3.15 -14.04 16.40
CA PHE A 119 2.56 -13.09 15.45
C PHE A 119 2.42 -13.66 14.03
N GLY A 120 2.68 -14.96 13.84
CA GLY A 120 2.71 -15.59 12.52
C GLY A 120 1.38 -15.54 11.75
N SER A 121 0.24 -15.43 12.45
CA SER A 121 -1.09 -15.28 11.84
C SER A 121 -1.27 -13.96 11.08
N PHE A 122 -0.45 -12.96 11.38
CA PHE A 122 -0.51 -11.66 10.70
C PHE A 122 -0.15 -11.75 9.21
N ASP A 123 0.64 -12.77 8.82
CA ASP A 123 1.09 -12.98 7.44
C ASP A 123 -0.07 -13.01 6.42
N ALA A 124 -1.18 -13.64 6.82
CA ALA A 124 -2.37 -13.82 5.99
C ALA A 124 -3.12 -12.50 5.73
N LYS A 125 -2.93 -11.49 6.57
CA LYS A 125 -3.63 -10.20 6.48
C LYS A 125 -2.91 -9.18 5.60
N ILE A 126 -1.61 -9.34 5.38
CA ILE A 126 -0.79 -8.40 4.62
C ILE A 126 -1.38 -8.09 3.23
N ALA A 127 -1.88 -9.11 2.51
CA ALA A 127 -2.49 -8.89 1.20
C ALA A 127 -3.72 -7.97 1.28
N ALA A 128 -4.58 -8.21 2.27
CA ALA A 128 -5.75 -7.37 2.50
C ALA A 128 -5.32 -5.96 2.93
N ILE A 129 -4.34 -5.80 3.81
CA ILE A 129 -3.85 -4.49 4.26
C ILE A 129 -3.37 -3.66 3.05
N VAL A 130 -2.57 -4.25 2.17
CA VAL A 130 -2.09 -3.55 0.97
C VAL A 130 -3.23 -3.23 0.00
N GLN A 131 -4.24 -4.09 -0.12
CA GLN A 131 -5.41 -3.77 -0.93
C GLN A 131 -6.20 -2.58 -0.37
N HIS A 132 -6.36 -2.52 0.95
CA HIS A 132 -7.09 -1.44 1.62
C HIS A 132 -6.28 -0.13 1.70
N SER A 133 -4.97 -0.14 1.45
CA SER A 133 -4.11 1.05 1.49
C SER A 133 -4.46 2.10 0.43
N ILE A 134 -5.26 1.76 -0.58
CA ILE A 134 -5.81 2.72 -1.55
C ILE A 134 -6.78 3.70 -0.88
N ARG A 135 -7.57 3.25 0.11
CA ARG A 135 -8.58 4.10 0.77
C ARG A 135 -7.95 5.30 1.50
N PRO A 136 -6.87 5.16 2.30
CA PRO A 136 -6.15 6.30 2.87
C PRO A 136 -5.65 7.32 1.83
N VAL A 137 -5.26 6.87 0.63
CA VAL A 137 -4.85 7.77 -0.46
C VAL A 137 -6.04 8.62 -0.93
N LEU A 138 -7.19 7.98 -1.16
CA LEU A 138 -8.42 8.69 -1.52
C LEU A 138 -8.90 9.61 -0.39
N GLN A 139 -8.76 9.21 0.88
CA GLN A 139 -9.10 10.05 2.03
C GLN A 139 -8.23 11.31 2.10
N LYS A 140 -6.92 11.17 1.86
CA LYS A 140 -6.00 12.31 1.80
C LYS A 140 -6.37 13.24 0.65
N LEU A 141 -6.75 12.68 -0.49
CA LEU A 141 -7.15 13.44 -1.68
C LEU A 141 -8.47 14.19 -1.43
N ASP A 142 -9.48 13.54 -0.85
CA ASP A 142 -10.77 14.16 -0.51
C ASP A 142 -10.63 15.25 0.57
N ALA A 143 -9.63 15.15 1.44
CA ALA A 143 -9.35 16.16 2.46
C ALA A 143 -8.66 17.42 1.91
N GLN A 144 -8.15 17.39 0.67
CA GLN A 144 -7.41 18.50 0.07
C GLN A 144 -8.37 19.60 -0.41
N PRO A 145 -8.17 20.87 0.02
CA PRO A 145 -8.95 21.98 -0.51
C PRO A 145 -8.87 22.05 -2.04
N GLY A 146 -10.03 22.20 -2.69
CA GLY A 146 -10.15 22.19 -4.15
C GLY A 146 -10.52 20.82 -4.74
N VAL A 147 -10.32 19.72 -4.00
CA VAL A 147 -10.91 18.42 -4.35
C VAL A 147 -12.34 18.36 -3.81
N ILE A 148 -13.28 18.02 -4.68
CA ILE A 148 -14.69 17.80 -4.32
C ILE A 148 -14.88 16.35 -3.88
N GLN A 149 -14.33 15.41 -4.66
CA GLN A 149 -14.46 13.97 -4.42
C GLN A 149 -13.49 13.17 -5.29
N SER A 150 -13.04 12.03 -4.80
CA SER A 150 -12.22 11.06 -5.52
C SER A 150 -12.76 9.64 -5.39
N LEU A 151 -12.66 8.86 -6.47
CA LEU A 151 -13.19 7.50 -6.59
C LEU A 151 -12.20 6.64 -7.37
N LEU A 152 -12.03 5.38 -6.97
CA LEU A 152 -11.37 4.38 -7.81
C LEU A 152 -12.40 3.36 -8.27
N LEU A 153 -12.67 3.34 -9.56
CA LEU A 153 -13.53 2.35 -10.21
C LEU A 153 -12.70 1.10 -10.50
N THR A 154 -13.25 -0.04 -10.11
CA THR A 154 -12.80 -1.37 -10.51
C THR A 154 -13.87 -2.01 -11.39
N GLU A 155 -13.61 -3.17 -11.95
CA GLU A 155 -14.60 -3.88 -12.79
C GLU A 155 -15.93 -4.15 -12.07
N GLU A 156 -15.87 -4.45 -10.76
CA GLU A 156 -17.03 -4.90 -9.98
C GLU A 156 -17.55 -3.86 -8.99
N ASN A 157 -16.70 -2.93 -8.54
CA ASN A 157 -17.00 -2.06 -7.40
C ASN A 157 -16.36 -0.67 -7.53
N ILE A 158 -16.88 0.28 -6.74
CA ILE A 158 -16.28 1.61 -6.55
C ILE A 158 -15.65 1.67 -5.16
N VAL A 159 -14.35 1.96 -5.11
CA VAL A 159 -13.64 2.28 -3.87
C VAL A 159 -13.73 3.79 -3.64
N GLN A 160 -14.29 4.18 -2.51
CA GLN A 160 -14.42 5.57 -2.09
C GLN A 160 -13.97 5.77 -0.63
N ALA A 161 -13.52 6.98 -0.34
CA ALA A 161 -13.13 7.42 0.99
C ALA A 161 -14.33 7.91 1.83
N GLY A 162 -15.25 8.67 1.21
CA GLY A 162 -16.43 9.25 1.85
C GLY A 162 -17.62 8.28 2.05
N VAL A 163 -18.60 8.74 2.84
CA VAL A 163 -19.87 8.03 3.14
C VAL A 163 -21.02 8.51 2.24
N GLY A 164 -20.73 9.29 1.20
CA GLY A 164 -21.73 9.78 0.26
C GLY A 164 -22.39 8.63 -0.50
N GLU A 165 -23.71 8.70 -0.68
CA GLU A 165 -24.40 7.81 -1.61
C GLU A 165 -24.02 8.20 -3.04
N ILE A 166 -23.58 7.20 -3.80
CA ILE A 166 -23.24 7.34 -5.20
C ILE A 166 -24.08 6.35 -5.99
N ASP A 167 -24.61 6.80 -7.12
CA ASP A 167 -25.17 5.90 -8.12
C ASP A 167 -24.05 5.12 -8.81
N GLN A 168 -23.68 4.00 -8.20
CA GLN A 168 -22.60 3.14 -8.66
C GLN A 168 -22.86 2.62 -10.07
N PHE A 169 -24.10 2.26 -10.38
CA PHE A 169 -24.48 1.73 -11.69
C PHE A 169 -24.31 2.77 -12.79
N ALA A 170 -24.81 4.00 -12.57
CA ALA A 170 -24.66 5.07 -13.54
C ALA A 170 -23.19 5.40 -13.77
N ILE A 171 -22.38 5.50 -12.70
CA ILE A 171 -20.96 5.81 -12.83
C ILE A 171 -20.21 4.72 -13.58
N LEU A 172 -20.40 3.44 -13.24
CA LEU A 172 -19.72 2.33 -13.91
C LEU A 172 -20.11 2.23 -15.39
N ALA A 173 -21.41 2.30 -15.70
CA ALA A 173 -21.90 2.19 -17.08
C ALA A 173 -21.40 3.34 -17.96
N ASN A 174 -21.47 4.58 -17.45
CA ASN A 174 -21.02 5.75 -18.20
C ASN A 174 -19.50 5.74 -18.39
N ASN A 175 -18.73 5.33 -17.38
CA ASN A 175 -17.28 5.30 -17.48
C ASN A 175 -16.81 4.27 -18.52
N ALA A 176 -17.39 3.06 -18.49
CA ALA A 176 -17.10 2.02 -19.48
C ALA A 176 -17.40 2.50 -20.91
N ALA A 177 -18.54 3.16 -21.11
CA ALA A 177 -18.92 3.70 -22.41
C ALA A 177 -17.97 4.80 -22.89
N ILE A 178 -17.66 5.78 -22.04
CA ILE A 178 -16.77 6.91 -22.38
C ILE A 178 -15.40 6.40 -22.84
N PHE A 179 -14.81 5.47 -22.10
CA PHE A 179 -13.51 4.89 -22.43
C PHE A 179 -13.56 4.04 -23.70
N CYS A 180 -14.62 3.25 -23.90
CA CYS A 180 -14.81 2.46 -25.11
C CYS A 180 -14.88 3.35 -26.36
N TYR A 181 -15.73 4.39 -26.35
CA TYR A 181 -15.82 5.31 -27.49
C TYR A 181 -14.53 6.10 -27.73
N SER A 182 -13.85 6.54 -26.65
CA SER A 182 -12.57 7.23 -26.76
C SER A 182 -11.50 6.34 -27.40
N ASP A 183 -11.44 5.06 -27.02
CA ASP A 183 -10.50 4.10 -27.61
C ASP A 183 -10.78 3.86 -29.10
N VAL A 184 -12.06 3.79 -29.50
CA VAL A 184 -12.43 3.68 -30.92
C VAL A 184 -11.93 4.89 -31.71
N ILE A 185 -12.14 6.11 -31.20
CA ILE A 185 -11.70 7.34 -31.86
C ILE A 185 -10.18 7.39 -31.97
N LEU A 186 -9.45 7.10 -30.89
CA LEU A 186 -7.99 7.11 -30.91
C LEU A 186 -7.42 6.05 -31.86
N ASN A 187 -7.99 4.85 -31.88
CA ASN A 187 -7.56 3.80 -32.80
C ASN A 187 -7.80 4.14 -34.28
N LEU A 188 -8.82 4.93 -34.59
CA LEU A 188 -9.07 5.42 -35.95
C LEU A 188 -7.99 6.42 -36.40
N VAL A 189 -7.44 7.20 -35.47
CA VAL A 189 -6.41 8.22 -35.78
C VAL A 189 -5.02 7.60 -35.76
N ASN A 190 -4.71 6.82 -34.72
CA ASN A 190 -3.44 6.15 -34.51
C ASN A 190 -3.71 4.68 -34.19
N GLN A 191 -3.31 3.80 -35.11
CA GLN A 191 -3.47 2.37 -34.92
C GLN A 191 -2.78 1.93 -33.62
N ASN A 192 -3.54 1.25 -32.75
CA ASN A 192 -3.07 0.69 -31.48
C ASN A 192 -2.84 1.71 -30.35
N ASP A 193 -3.49 2.87 -30.42
CA ASP A 193 -3.52 3.81 -29.29
C ASP A 193 -4.73 3.53 -28.37
N SER A 194 -4.60 3.91 -27.11
CA SER A 194 -5.66 3.74 -26.10
C SER A 194 -5.72 4.94 -25.17
N THR A 195 -6.94 5.23 -24.73
CA THR A 195 -7.22 6.39 -23.89
C THR A 195 -6.62 6.15 -22.51
N LYS A 196 -5.67 7.00 -22.13
CA LYS A 196 -5.00 6.94 -20.82
C LYS A 196 -5.64 7.88 -19.81
N HIS A 197 -6.10 9.03 -20.26
CA HIS A 197 -6.76 10.01 -19.43
C HIS A 197 -7.76 10.82 -20.23
N ILE A 198 -8.79 11.29 -19.55
CA ILE A 198 -9.83 12.18 -20.09
C ILE A 198 -10.02 13.30 -19.09
N ILE A 199 -10.06 14.52 -19.58
CA ILE A 199 -10.30 15.72 -18.79
C ILE A 199 -11.46 16.46 -19.44
N PHE A 200 -12.45 16.81 -18.63
CA PHE A 200 -13.51 17.69 -19.09
C PHE A 200 -13.94 18.65 -17.99
N ASP A 201 -14.34 19.84 -18.40
CA ASP A 201 -14.94 20.85 -17.55
C ASP A 201 -16.46 20.75 -17.69
N ASP A 202 -17.21 21.05 -16.62
CA ASP A 202 -18.65 21.17 -16.70
C ASP A 202 -19.06 22.41 -17.54
N GLU A 203 -20.32 22.46 -17.98
CA GLU A 203 -20.82 23.53 -18.86
C GLU A 203 -20.63 24.94 -18.30
N LEU A 204 -20.64 25.05 -16.97
CA LEU A 204 -20.46 26.32 -16.25
C LEU A 204 -19.00 26.62 -15.92
N GLY A 205 -18.07 25.71 -16.24
CA GLY A 205 -16.65 25.82 -15.93
C GLY A 205 -16.36 25.93 -14.42
N LEU A 206 -17.25 25.42 -13.56
CA LEU A 206 -17.15 25.41 -12.10
C LEU A 206 -16.44 24.15 -11.58
N ARG A 207 -16.45 23.08 -12.38
CA ARG A 207 -15.90 21.77 -11.99
C ARG A 207 -15.08 21.18 -13.12
N ARG A 208 -13.95 20.59 -12.76
CA ARG A 208 -13.15 19.77 -13.66
C ARG A 208 -13.19 18.32 -13.21
N THR A 209 -13.45 17.41 -14.14
CA THR A 209 -13.36 15.97 -13.88
C THR A 209 -12.12 15.41 -14.55
N LEU A 210 -11.32 14.70 -13.78
CA LEU A 210 -10.13 13.97 -14.22
C LEU A 210 -10.43 12.48 -14.18
N LEU A 211 -10.27 11.79 -15.30
CA LEU A 211 -10.42 10.34 -15.41
C LEU A 211 -9.09 9.77 -15.86
N TRP A 212 -8.46 8.93 -15.04
CA TRP A 212 -7.21 8.26 -15.38
C TRP A 212 -7.42 6.76 -15.41
N ARG A 213 -7.14 6.15 -16.56
CA ARG A 213 -7.04 4.70 -16.68
C ARG A 213 -5.71 4.25 -16.08
N ILE A 214 -5.80 3.43 -15.03
CA ILE A 214 -4.67 2.82 -14.33
C ILE A 214 -4.87 1.32 -14.42
N GLU A 215 -4.24 0.68 -15.42
CA GLU A 215 -4.46 -0.74 -15.70
C GLU A 215 -5.96 -1.01 -15.96
N ASP A 216 -6.56 -1.93 -15.19
CA ASP A 216 -7.97 -2.32 -15.27
C ASP A 216 -8.88 -1.46 -14.36
N CYS A 217 -8.34 -0.38 -13.79
CA CYS A 217 -9.06 0.53 -12.92
C CYS A 217 -9.14 1.94 -13.52
N VAL A 218 -10.08 2.74 -13.03
CA VAL A 218 -10.17 4.16 -13.38
C VAL A 218 -10.23 5.01 -12.12
N LEU A 219 -9.24 5.87 -11.94
CA LEU A 219 -9.26 6.91 -10.92
C LEU A 219 -10.04 8.11 -11.45
N ILE A 220 -11.09 8.50 -10.73
CA ILE A 220 -11.88 9.70 -11.00
C ILE A 220 -11.62 10.72 -9.89
N VAL A 221 -11.34 11.96 -10.27
CA VAL A 221 -11.18 13.07 -9.35
C VAL A 221 -11.99 14.27 -9.84
N TYR A 222 -12.87 14.76 -8.99
CA TYR A 222 -13.65 15.96 -9.21
C TYR A 222 -12.98 17.13 -8.51
N LEU A 223 -12.62 18.16 -9.26
CA LEU A 223 -11.98 19.38 -8.76
C LEU A 223 -12.93 20.58 -8.89
N SER A 224 -12.85 21.50 -7.95
CA SER A 224 -13.48 22.82 -8.03
C SER A 224 -12.53 23.79 -8.74
N THR A 225 -12.98 24.41 -9.82
CA THR A 225 -12.21 25.45 -10.53
C THR A 225 -12.39 26.84 -9.90
N GLN A 226 -13.29 26.97 -8.92
CA GLN A 226 -13.64 28.22 -8.26
C GLN A 226 -12.70 28.58 -7.09
N VAL A 227 -11.78 27.69 -6.73
CA VAL A 227 -10.79 27.96 -5.68
C VAL A 227 -9.66 28.83 -6.22
N ALA A 228 -8.92 29.46 -5.32
CA ALA A 228 -7.75 30.26 -5.70
C ALA A 228 -6.74 29.40 -6.49
N SER A 229 -6.12 29.99 -7.51
CA SER A 229 -5.11 29.34 -8.37
C SER A 229 -4.08 28.46 -7.63
N PRO A 230 -3.44 28.89 -6.51
CA PRO A 230 -2.50 28.02 -5.79
C PRO A 230 -3.17 26.77 -5.20
N ILE A 231 -4.38 26.90 -4.65
CA ILE A 231 -5.13 25.78 -4.07
C ILE A 231 -5.48 24.76 -5.17
N TYR A 232 -5.87 25.26 -6.33
CA TYR A 232 -6.17 24.41 -7.48
C TYR A 232 -4.94 23.66 -8.00
N ALA A 233 -3.78 24.34 -8.07
CA ALA A 233 -2.52 23.73 -8.46
C ALA A 233 -2.09 22.63 -7.46
N ASP A 234 -2.18 22.90 -6.16
CA ASP A 234 -1.87 21.92 -5.11
C ASP A 234 -2.80 20.70 -5.19
N ALA A 235 -4.09 20.91 -5.48
CA ALA A 235 -5.06 19.82 -5.66
C ALA A 235 -4.72 18.95 -6.88
N LEU A 236 -4.31 19.57 -7.99
CA LEU A 236 -3.89 18.86 -9.20
C LEU A 236 -2.62 18.04 -8.96
N ASP A 237 -1.62 18.64 -8.30
CA ASP A 237 -0.37 17.96 -7.96
C ASP A 237 -0.61 16.77 -7.04
N LEU A 238 -1.47 16.92 -6.02
CA LEU A 238 -1.83 15.83 -5.13
C LEU A 238 -2.60 14.72 -5.87
N ALA A 239 -3.46 15.07 -6.83
CA ALA A 239 -4.18 14.09 -7.64
C ALA A 239 -3.23 13.26 -8.50
N GLU A 240 -2.23 13.88 -9.14
CA GLU A 240 -1.19 13.18 -9.90
C GLU A 240 -0.30 12.29 -9.02
N GLN A 241 0.09 12.77 -7.84
CA GLN A 241 0.82 11.96 -6.85
C GLN A 241 -0.02 10.75 -6.41
N SER A 242 -1.30 10.95 -6.14
CA SER A 242 -2.25 9.90 -5.75
C SER A 242 -2.43 8.86 -6.86
N ARG A 243 -2.53 9.31 -8.12
CA ARG A 243 -2.55 8.43 -9.31
C ARG A 243 -1.31 7.54 -9.37
N SER A 244 -0.12 8.13 -9.26
CA SER A 244 1.15 7.39 -9.29
C SER A 244 1.26 6.39 -8.14
N LEU A 245 0.80 6.78 -6.95
CA LEU A 245 0.81 5.94 -5.76
C LEU A 245 -0.16 4.74 -5.89
N ILE A 246 -1.39 4.99 -6.35
CA ILE A 246 -2.38 3.93 -6.61
C ILE A 246 -1.86 2.97 -7.69
N ALA A 247 -1.24 3.47 -8.76
CA ALA A 247 -0.63 2.62 -9.78
C ALA A 247 0.46 1.70 -9.20
N GLN A 248 1.30 2.19 -8.30
CA GLN A 248 2.31 1.37 -7.61
C GLN A 248 1.66 0.28 -6.73
N VAL A 249 0.57 0.61 -6.01
CA VAL A 249 -0.18 -0.36 -5.19
C VAL A 249 -0.82 -1.45 -6.06
N LEU A 250 -1.50 -1.07 -7.15
CA LEU A 250 -2.12 -2.01 -8.10
C LEU A 250 -1.08 -2.93 -8.75
N ALA A 251 0.04 -2.37 -9.21
CA ALA A 251 1.14 -3.13 -9.79
C ALA A 251 1.71 -4.15 -8.79
N PHE A 252 1.88 -3.76 -7.52
CA PHE A 252 2.33 -4.66 -6.47
C PHE A 252 1.33 -5.80 -6.21
N MET A 253 0.02 -5.50 -6.15
CA MET A 253 -1.00 -6.53 -5.93
C MET A 253 -1.00 -7.57 -7.05
N ARG A 254 -0.77 -7.14 -8.30
CA ARG A 254 -0.71 -8.03 -9.47
C ARG A 254 0.52 -8.94 -9.45
N THR A 255 1.70 -8.40 -9.15
CA THR A 255 2.92 -9.22 -9.05
C THR A 255 2.89 -10.15 -7.84
N SER A 256 2.31 -9.69 -6.73
CA SER A 256 2.27 -10.44 -5.49
C SER A 256 1.11 -11.42 -5.39
N GLY A 257 0.00 -11.21 -6.11
CA GLY A 257 -1.13 -12.15 -6.16
C GLY A 257 -0.72 -13.56 -6.60
N ALA A 258 0.28 -13.67 -7.48
CA ALA A 258 0.91 -14.94 -7.85
C ALA A 258 1.76 -15.56 -6.71
N SER A 259 2.36 -14.74 -5.85
CA SER A 259 3.18 -15.15 -4.69
C SER A 259 2.33 -15.49 -3.45
N PHE A 260 1.28 -14.71 -3.16
CA PHE A 260 0.35 -14.93 -2.06
C PHE A 260 -0.44 -16.25 -2.23
N ARG A 261 -0.76 -16.64 -3.47
CA ARG A 261 -1.32 -17.98 -3.78
C ARG A 261 -0.33 -19.13 -3.51
N ARG A 262 0.99 -18.90 -3.57
CA ARG A 262 2.00 -19.92 -3.21
C ARG A 262 2.22 -20.05 -1.69
N SER A 263 2.18 -18.95 -0.92
CA SER A 263 2.32 -19.00 0.55
C SER A 263 1.20 -19.82 1.21
N THR A 264 -0.04 -19.63 0.77
CA THR A 264 -1.22 -20.38 1.24
C THR A 264 -1.18 -21.87 0.85
N ALA A 265 -0.63 -22.19 -0.33
CA ALA A 265 -0.40 -23.58 -0.76
C ALA A 265 0.71 -24.29 0.05
N ASN A 266 1.74 -23.56 0.49
CA ASN A 266 2.82 -24.10 1.31
C ASN A 266 2.41 -24.26 2.79
N ALA A 267 1.57 -23.37 3.32
CA ALA A 267 1.00 -23.51 4.66
C ALA A 267 0.06 -24.73 4.77
N SER A 268 -0.74 -25.00 3.72
CA SER A 268 -1.65 -26.15 3.67
C SER A 268 -0.94 -27.50 3.43
N THR A 269 0.21 -27.51 2.75
CA THR A 269 1.05 -28.72 2.59
C THR A 269 1.91 -29.02 3.83
N SER A 270 2.33 -28.01 4.59
CA SER A 270 2.97 -28.18 5.90
C SER A 270 2.02 -28.80 6.94
N SER A 271 0.77 -28.34 6.99
CA SER A 271 -0.27 -28.90 7.87
C SER A 271 -0.56 -30.39 7.57
N LYS A 272 -0.64 -30.78 6.28
CA LYS A 272 -0.86 -32.18 5.86
C LYS A 272 0.33 -33.11 6.11
N LYS A 273 1.57 -32.60 6.11
CA LYS A 273 2.76 -33.39 6.47
C LYS A 273 2.89 -33.61 7.97
N ALA A 274 2.41 -32.67 8.79
CA ALA A 274 2.37 -32.82 10.24
C ALA A 274 1.33 -33.87 10.68
N THR A 275 0.16 -33.93 10.04
CA THR A 275 -0.88 -34.93 10.36
C THR A 275 -0.48 -36.35 9.95
N ARG A 276 0.21 -36.53 8.80
CA ARG A 276 0.66 -37.87 8.36
C ARG A 276 1.80 -38.47 9.19
N LYS A 277 2.55 -37.67 9.96
CA LYS A 277 3.65 -38.17 10.79
C LYS A 277 3.21 -38.61 12.19
N VAL A 278 1.99 -38.23 12.62
CA VAL A 278 1.40 -38.67 13.88
C VAL A 278 0.71 -40.03 13.73
N GLU A 279 0.17 -40.34 12.55
CA GLU A 279 -0.47 -41.64 12.28
C GLU A 279 0.52 -42.80 12.03
N SER A 280 1.80 -42.54 11.74
CA SER A 280 2.80 -43.59 11.51
C SER A 280 3.55 -44.05 12.77
N ASN A 281 3.29 -43.46 13.94
CA ASN A 281 3.92 -43.83 15.21
C ASN A 281 2.98 -44.59 16.17
N ASN A 282 1.78 -44.98 15.70
CA ASN A 282 0.77 -45.72 16.47
C ASN A 282 0.37 -47.05 15.82
N ARG A 283 1.31 -47.72 15.14
CA ARG A 283 1.17 -49.13 14.74
C ARG A 283 2.42 -49.91 15.04
#